data_AF-A0A6V7HZA4-F1
#
_entry.id   AF-A0A6V7HZA4-F1
#
_cell.length_a   1.000
_cell.length_b   1.000
_cell.length_c   1.000
_cell.angle_alpha   90.00
_cell.angle_beta   90.00
_cell.angle_gamma   90.00
#
_symmetry.space_group_name_H-M   'P 1'
#
loop_
_entity.id
_entity.type
_entity.pdbx_description
1 polymer ?
#
loop_
_entity_poly.entity_id
_entity_poly.type
_entity_poly.pdbx_seq_one_letter_code
_entity_poly.pdbx_strand_id
1 'polypeptide(L)' 'GSAIAKIIGVNAQKLDNFEDRVTMYVYEELVNGKKLTEIINETHENVKYLPGHKLPENV' A
#
# COMPACT_ATOMS: atom_id res chain seq x y z
N GLY A 1 8.65 -3.27 3.35
CA GLY A 1 7.31 -3.58 2.79
C GLY A 1 6.85 -2.51 1.83
N SER A 2 6.41 -1.35 2.33
CA SER A 2 5.73 -0.34 1.50
C SER A 2 6.53 0.19 0.30
N ALA A 3 7.85 0.40 0.43
CA ALA A 3 8.67 0.86 -0.70
C ALA A 3 8.67 -0.12 -1.88
N ILE A 4 8.72 -1.44 -1.63
CA ILE A 4 8.65 -2.43 -2.71
C ILE A 4 7.23 -2.63 -3.22
N ALA A 5 6.22 -2.55 -2.34
CA ALA A 5 4.81 -2.62 -2.74
C ALA A 5 4.46 -1.51 -3.73
N LYS A 6 5.03 -0.30 -3.57
CA LYS A 6 4.91 0.79 -4.54
C LYS A 6 5.44 0.44 -5.92
N ILE A 7 6.63 -0.16 -6.00
CA ILE A 7 7.25 -0.55 -7.26
C ILE A 7 6.47 -1.69 -7.91
N ILE A 8 6.02 -2.67 -7.12
CA ILE A 8 5.21 -3.80 -7.60
C ILE A 8 3.87 -3.31 -8.15
N GLY A 9 3.15 -2.45 -7.42
CA GLY A 9 1.87 -1.88 -7.88
C GLY A 9 1.98 -1.16 -9.22
N VAL A 10 3.04 -0.35 -9.42
CA VAL A 10 3.30 0.32 -10.70
C VAL A 10 3.57 -0.66 -11.84
N ASN A 11 4.24 -1.78 -11.57
CA ASN A 11 4.54 -2.78 -12.60
C ASN A 11 3.32 -3.66 -12.91
N ALA A 12 2.54 -4.04 -11.90
CA ALA A 12 1.31 -4.80 -12.06
C ALA A 12 0.30 -4.07 -12.98
N GLN A 13 0.21 -2.74 -12.87
CA GLN A 13 -0.59 -1.90 -13.77
C GLN A 13 -0.12 -1.89 -15.24
N LYS A 14 1.16 -2.17 -15.49
CA LYS A 14 1.81 -1.99 -16.80
C LYS A 14 1.99 -3.29 -17.58
N LEU A 15 1.95 -4.42 -16.89
CA LEU A 15 2.36 -5.71 -17.43
C LEU A 15 1.17 -6.66 -17.41
N ASP A 16 0.68 -7.00 -18.60
CA ASP A 16 -0.54 -7.79 -18.80
C ASP A 16 -0.47 -9.22 -18.23
N ASN A 17 0.72 -9.67 -17.83
CA ASN A 17 0.94 -11.00 -17.26
C ASN A 17 0.82 -11.03 -15.73
N PHE A 18 0.41 -9.94 -15.09
CA PHE A 18 0.16 -9.85 -13.66
C PHE A 18 -1.25 -9.35 -13.37
N GLU A 19 -1.82 -9.79 -12.24
CA GLU A 19 -3.04 -9.21 -11.69
C GLU A 19 -2.77 -7.76 -11.27
N ASP A 20 -3.64 -6.84 -11.66
CA ASP A 20 -3.50 -5.43 -11.30
C ASP A 20 -3.51 -5.26 -9.77
N ARG A 21 -4.39 -5.96 -9.05
CA ARG A 21 -4.51 -5.83 -7.59
C ARG A 21 -3.35 -6.50 -6.85
N VAL A 22 -2.60 -5.71 -6.09
CA VAL A 22 -1.49 -6.16 -5.25
C VAL A 22 -1.92 -6.14 -3.78
N THR A 23 -2.12 -7.32 -3.17
CA THR A 23 -2.47 -7.38 -1.74
C THR A 23 -1.21 -7.36 -0.87
N MET A 24 -1.10 -6.37 0.02
CA MET A 24 -0.02 -6.28 1.00
C MET A 24 -0.50 -6.72 2.39
N TYR A 25 0.15 -7.73 2.98
CA TYR A 25 -0.08 -8.03 4.39
C TYR A 25 0.57 -6.96 5.28
N VAL A 26 -0.21 -6.44 6.22
CA VAL A 26 0.23 -5.47 7.22
C VAL A 26 -0.19 -6.02 8.58
N TYR A 27 0.75 -6.12 9.51
CA TYR A 27 0.42 -6.46 10.90
C TYR A 27 -0.48 -5.36 11.48
N GLU A 28 -1.57 -5.76 12.12
CA GLU A 28 -2.57 -4.80 12.60
C GLU A 28 -2.01 -3.95 13.74
N GLU A 29 -2.07 -2.63 13.57
CA GLU A 29 -1.60 -1.65 14.55
C GLU A 29 -2.56 -0.45 14.59
N LEU A 30 -2.66 0.19 15.75
CA LEU A 30 -3.44 1.43 15.90
C LEU A 30 -2.53 2.64 15.73
N VAL A 31 -2.92 3.56 14.86
CA VAL A 31 -2.31 4.88 14.65
C VAL A 31 -3.38 5.94 14.80
N ASN A 32 -3.23 6.84 15.78
CA ASN A 32 -4.22 7.87 16.10
C ASN A 32 -5.65 7.32 16.29
N GLY A 33 -5.77 6.14 16.90
CA GLY A 33 -7.06 5.48 17.15
C GLY A 33 -7.70 4.78 15.94
N LYS A 34 -7.05 4.79 14.76
CA LYS A 34 -7.48 4.05 13.56
C LYS A 34 -6.54 2.89 13.26
N LYS A 35 -7.03 1.86 12.58
CA LYS A 35 -6.19 0.76 12.10
C LYS A 35 -5.25 1.25 11.00
N LEU A 36 -3.98 0.83 11.06
CA LEU A 36 -3.01 1.17 10.03
C LEU A 36 -3.43 0.64 8.65
N THR A 37 -4.05 -0.53 8.61
CA THR A 37 -4.63 -1.12 7.38
C THR A 37 -5.71 -0.23 6.77
N GLU A 38 -6.62 0.31 7.58
CA GLU A 38 -7.66 1.25 7.13
C GLU A 38 -7.04 2.55 6.60
N ILE A 39 -6.07 3.13 7.31
CA ILE A 39 -5.38 4.35 6.86
C ILE A 39 -4.70 4.10 5.52
N ILE A 40 -4.01 2.97 5.35
CA ILE A 40 -3.33 2.63 4.11
C ILE A 40 -4.34 2.49 2.96
N ASN A 41 -5.43 1.76 3.16
CA ASN A 41 -6.44 1.55 2.11
C ASN A 41 -7.22 2.82 1.76
N GLU A 42 -7.44 3.74 2.72
CA GLU A 42 -8.18 5.00 2.47
C GLU A 42 -7.29 6.07 1.82
N THR A 43 -6.01 6.13 2.21
CA THR A 43 -5.13 7.25 1.84
C THR A 43 -4.04 6.86 0.87
N HIS A 44 -3.92 5.58 0.53
CA HIS A 44 -2.79 4.97 -0.17
C HIS A 44 -1.45 5.41 0.42
N GLU A 45 -1.33 5.45 1.74
CA GLU A 45 -0.10 5.87 2.41
C GLU A 45 0.12 5.09 3.70
N ASN A 46 1.31 4.52 3.84
CA ASN A 46 1.75 3.96 5.11
C ASN A 46 2.35 5.08 5.97
N VAL A 47 1.50 5.87 6.61
CA VAL A 47 1.87 7.06 7.40
C VAL A 47 2.86 6.77 8.53
N LYS A 48 2.97 5.51 8.98
CA LYS A 48 3.91 5.10 10.03
C LYS A 48 5.29 4.72 9.49
N TYR A 49 5.34 3.93 8.42
CA TYR A 49 6.59 3.32 7.94
C TYR A 49 7.13 3.92 6.64
N LEU A 50 6.33 4.71 5.91
CA LEU A 50 6.74 5.39 4.69
C LEU A 50 5.96 6.73 4.51
N PRO A 51 6.11 7.68 5.45
CA PRO A 51 5.38 8.94 5.42
C PRO A 51 5.76 9.81 4.20
N GLY A 52 4.79 10.51 3.62
CA GLY A 52 4.97 11.40 2.47
C GLY A 52 5.03 10.68 1.12
N HIS A 53 4.87 9.37 1.09
CA HIS A 53 4.93 8.59 -0.15
C HIS A 53 3.64 7.82 -0.39
N LYS A 54 2.88 8.25 -1.40
CA LYS A 54 1.72 7.50 -1.88
C LYS A 54 2.13 6.17 -2.53
N LEU A 55 1.38 5.13 -2.16
CA LEU A 55 1.28 3.86 -2.84
C LEU A 55 0.36 4.02 -4.07
N PRO A 56 0.50 3.18 -5.10
CA PRO A 56 -0.47 3.07 -6.18
C PRO A 56 -1.86 2.67 -5.68
N GLU A 57 -2.92 3.08 -6.39
CA GLU A 57 -4.33 2.78 -6.04
C GLU A 57 -4.67 1.27 -6.06
N ASN A 58 -3.87 0.48 -6.78
CA ASN A 58 -4.03 -0.97 -6.88
C ASN A 58 -3.30 -1.76 -5.77
N VAL A 59 -2.71 -1.07 -4.77
CA VAL A 59 -2.02 -1.65 -3.61
C VAL A 59 -2.83 -1.44 -2.33
#